data_AF-A0A501PHS8-F1
#
_entry.id   AF-A0A501PHS8-F1
#
_cell.length_a   1.000
_cell.length_b   1.000
_cell.length_c   1.000
_cell.angle_alpha   90.00
_cell.angle_beta   90.00
_cell.angle_gamma   90.00
#
_symmetry.space_group_name_H-M   'P 1'
#
loop_
_entity.id
_entity.type
_entity.pdbx_description
1 polymer ?
#
loop_
_entity_poly.entity_id
_entity_poly.type
_entity_poly.pdbx_seq_one_letter_code
_entity_poly.pdbx_strand_id
1 'polypeptide(L)'
;MKLHEDEEAFQELIVATAQHIGLPEVHVEKDYWVTKALKNLSESDYARDAVFKGGTSLSKAYRLIDRFSEDIDLAIFSEGRSRGQ
;
A
#
# COMPACT_ATOMS: atom_id res chain seq x y z
N MET A 1 12.41 5.04 -10.82
CA MET A 1 13.39 4.34 -9.98
C MET A 1 12.65 3.38 -9.08
N LYS A 2 13.04 2.12 -9.01
CA LYS A 2 12.47 1.15 -8.06
C LYS A 2 13.38 1.12 -6.84
N LEU A 3 13.00 1.85 -5.80
CA LEU A 3 13.85 2.10 -4.61
C LEU A 3 14.43 0.81 -4.00
N HIS A 4 13.58 -0.20 -3.84
CA HIS A 4 13.90 -1.52 -3.27
C HIS A 4 14.79 -2.41 -4.15
N GLU A 5 15.21 -1.98 -5.35
CA GLU A 5 16.19 -2.73 -6.15
C GLU A 5 17.64 -2.38 -5.76
N ASP A 6 17.83 -1.28 -5.03
CA ASP A 6 19.11 -0.89 -4.41
C ASP A 6 18.96 -1.08 -2.89
N GLU A 7 19.45 -2.21 -2.38
CA GLU A 7 19.24 -2.60 -0.98
C GLU A 7 19.91 -1.62 0.01
N GLU A 8 21.10 -1.13 -0.32
CA GLU A 8 21.85 -0.18 0.52
C GLU A 8 21.10 1.16 0.59
N ALA A 9 20.76 1.73 -0.57
CA ALA A 9 20.02 2.99 -0.61
C ALA A 9 18.61 2.86 0.00
N PHE A 10 17.96 1.70 -0.15
CA PHE A 10 16.65 1.46 0.43
C PHE A 10 16.69 1.46 1.96
N GLN A 11 17.68 0.79 2.56
CA GLN A 11 17.85 0.77 4.02
C GLN A 11 18.21 2.15 4.56
N GLU A 12 19.12 2.87 3.92
CA GLU A 12 19.48 4.24 4.32
C GLU A 12 18.26 5.17 4.34
N LEU A 13 17.40 5.08 3.32
CA LEU A 13 16.19 5.88 3.23
C LEU A 13 15.13 5.47 4.24
N ILE A 14 15.01 4.18 4.58
CA ILE A 14 14.13 3.73 5.67
C ILE A 14 14.56 4.37 6.98
N VAL A 15 15.85 4.29 7.32
CA VAL A 15 16.40 4.86 8.57
C VAL A 15 16.23 6.38 8.60
N ALA A 16 16.61 7.07 7.53
CA ALA A 16 16.48 8.53 7.45
C ALA A 16 15.02 8.99 7.56
N THR A 17 14.10 8.29 6.90
CA THR A 17 12.66 8.60 6.95
C THR A 17 12.09 8.35 8.34
N ALA A 18 12.41 7.20 8.95
CA ALA A 18 11.98 6.83 10.30
C ALA A 18 12.39 7.89 11.33
N GLN A 19 13.64 8.34 11.27
CA GLN A 19 14.16 9.43 12.11
C GLN A 19 13.45 10.76 11.84
N HIS A 20 13.21 11.11 10.57
CA HIS A 20 12.58 12.37 10.19
C HIS A 20 11.13 12.49 10.68
N ILE A 21 10.36 11.41 10.57
CA ILE A 21 8.91 11.41 10.90
C ILE A 21 8.62 10.88 12.31
N GLY A 22 9.64 10.41 13.04
CA GLY A 22 9.50 9.89 14.41
C GLY A 22 8.73 8.57 14.50
N LEU A 23 8.84 7.71 13.48
CA LEU A 23 8.21 6.39 13.45
C LEU A 23 9.25 5.27 13.44
N PRO A 24 8.95 4.09 14.01
CA PRO A 24 9.80 2.91 13.84
C PRO A 24 10.06 2.56 12.37
N GLU A 25 11.30 2.15 12.04
CA GLU A 25 11.74 1.76 10.69
C GLU A 25 10.80 0.73 10.04
N VAL A 26 10.36 -0.27 10.82
CA VAL A 26 9.41 -1.29 10.38
C VAL A 26 8.10 -0.71 9.84
N HIS A 27 7.62 0.42 10.37
CA HIS A 27 6.41 1.07 9.87
C HIS A 27 6.66 1.77 8.53
N VAL A 28 7.83 2.40 8.37
CA VAL A 28 8.24 3.02 7.10
C VAL A 28 8.35 1.99 6.00
N GLU A 29 9.05 0.88 6.28
CA GLU A 29 9.23 -0.21 5.32
C GLU A 29 7.88 -0.82 4.92
N LYS A 30 7.03 -1.14 5.89
CA LYS A 30 5.70 -1.68 5.61
C LYS A 30 4.83 -0.72 4.81
N ASP A 31 4.84 0.57 5.14
CA ASP A 31 4.09 1.59 4.40
C ASP A 31 4.54 1.67 2.93
N TYR A 32 5.84 1.55 2.69
CA TYR A 32 6.41 1.49 1.35
C TYR A 32 5.83 0.31 0.55
N TRP A 33 5.86 -0.90 1.11
CA TRP A 33 5.37 -2.10 0.42
C TRP A 33 3.86 -2.05 0.17
N VAL A 34 3.08 -1.59 1.15
CA VAL A 34 1.62 -1.39 0.99
C VAL A 34 1.33 -0.42 -0.14
N THR A 35 2.00 0.73 -0.14
CA THR A 35 1.81 1.77 -1.16
C THR A 35 2.23 1.26 -2.54
N LYS A 36 3.33 0.50 -2.62
CA LYS A 36 3.79 -0.11 -3.86
C LYS A 36 2.80 -1.14 -4.40
N ALA A 37 2.23 -1.99 -3.54
CA ALA A 37 1.22 -2.97 -3.95
C ALA A 37 -0.04 -2.28 -4.51
N LEU A 38 -0.53 -1.23 -3.84
CA LEU A 38 -1.66 -0.43 -4.32
C LEU A 38 -1.35 0.27 -5.65
N LYS A 39 -0.13 0.83 -5.81
CA LYS A 39 0.32 1.42 -7.07
C LYS A 39 0.29 0.40 -8.20
N ASN A 40 0.88 -0.78 -7.98
CA ASN A 40 0.88 -1.84 -8.99
C ASN A 40 -0.54 -2.30 -9.36
N LEU A 41 -1.44 -2.44 -8.37
CA LEU A 41 -2.84 -2.75 -8.63
C LEU A 41 -3.51 -1.68 -9.49
N SER A 42 -3.28 -0.39 -9.17
CA SER A 42 -3.85 0.73 -9.91
C SER A 42 -3.34 0.86 -11.35
N GLU A 43 -2.15 0.33 -11.63
CA GLU A 43 -1.53 0.30 -12.96
C GLU A 43 -1.81 -1.01 -13.71
N SER A 44 -2.48 -1.98 -13.07
CA SER A 44 -2.81 -3.29 -13.67
C SER A 44 -4.14 -3.27 -14.42
N ASP A 45 -4.36 -4.30 -15.26
CA ASP A 45 -5.63 -4.50 -15.97
C ASP A 45 -6.83 -4.69 -15.01
N TYR A 46 -6.57 -5.03 -13.75
CA TYR A 46 -7.59 -5.25 -12.72
C TYR A 46 -7.97 -3.98 -11.94
N ALA A 47 -7.39 -2.82 -12.27
CA ALA A 47 -7.63 -1.58 -11.53
C ALA A 47 -9.11 -1.19 -11.47
N ARG A 48 -9.88 -1.51 -12.51
CA ARG A 48 -11.34 -1.23 -12.57
C ARG A 48 -12.19 -2.24 -11.80
N ASP A 49 -11.63 -3.42 -11.56
CA ASP A 49 -12.28 -4.53 -10.89
C ASP A 49 -12.03 -4.50 -9.38
N ALA A 50 -11.17 -3.60 -8.87
CA ALA A 50 -10.80 -3.54 -7.47
C ALA A 50 -11.15 -2.20 -6.82
N VAL A 51 -11.74 -2.26 -5.64
CA VAL A 51 -11.98 -1.10 -4.78
C VAL A 51 -11.19 -1.26 -3.48
N PHE A 52 -10.28 -0.32 -3.22
CA PHE A 52 -9.58 -0.21 -1.95
C PHE A 52 -10.50 0.31 -0.87
N LYS A 53 -10.62 -0.43 0.23
CA LYS A 53 -11.57 -0.16 1.32
C LYS A 53 -10.90 -0.39 2.69
N GLY A 54 -11.72 -0.37 3.74
CA GLY A 54 -11.29 -0.70 5.11
C GLY A 54 -10.55 0.44 5.81
N GLY A 55 -9.98 0.13 6.97
CA GLY A 55 -9.32 1.13 7.84
C GLY A 55 -8.11 1.80 7.18
N THR A 56 -7.35 1.05 6.39
CA THR A 56 -6.18 1.56 5.66
C THR A 56 -6.58 2.56 4.58
N SER A 57 -7.73 2.39 3.92
CA SER A 57 -8.23 3.41 2.99
C SER A 57 -8.59 4.72 3.69
N LEU A 58 -9.17 4.64 4.90
CA LEU A 58 -9.51 5.81 5.71
C LEU A 58 -8.28 6.58 6.19
N SER A 59 -7.21 5.88 6.61
CA SER A 59 -5.96 6.53 7.03
C SER A 59 -5.15 7.05 5.85
N LYS A 60 -4.95 6.25 4.79
CA LYS A 60 -4.03 6.57 3.69
C LYS A 60 -4.62 7.46 2.60
N ALA A 61 -5.87 7.23 2.19
CA ALA A 61 -6.49 8.00 1.11
C ALA A 61 -7.23 9.23 1.64
N TYR A 62 -7.93 9.10 2.77
CA TYR A 62 -8.78 10.17 3.30
C TYR A 62 -8.22 10.89 4.53
N ARG A 63 -7.17 10.34 5.18
CA ARG A 63 -6.56 10.90 6.40
C ARG A 63 -7.58 11.14 7.53
N LEU A 64 -8.59 10.27 7.63
CA LEU A 64 -9.69 10.40 8.60
C LEU A 64 -9.37 9.77 9.95
N ILE A 65 -8.36 8.92 10.03
CA ILE A 65 -7.89 8.28 11.26
C ILE A 65 -6.37 8.31 11.31
N ASP A 66 -5.82 8.46 12.52
CA ASP A 66 -4.39 8.53 12.77
C ASP A 66 -3.91 7.24 13.45
N ARG A 67 -3.76 6.19 12.63
CA ARG A 67 -3.16 4.92 13.03
C ARG A 67 -2.35 4.34 11.89
N PHE A 68 -1.24 3.71 12.23
CA PHE A 68 -0.57 2.82 11.30
C PHE A 68 -1.50 1.66 10.92
N SER A 69 -1.51 1.30 9.64
CA SER A 69 -2.34 0.21 9.13
C SER A 69 -1.59 -0.49 8.01
N GLU A 70 -1.25 -1.76 8.23
CA GLU A 70 -0.52 -2.60 7.27
C GLU A 70 -1.44 -3.36 6.32
N ASP A 71 -2.69 -3.56 6.71
CA ASP A 71 -3.63 -4.39 5.96
C ASP A 71 -4.08 -3.71 4.66
N ILE A 72 -4.27 -4.49 3.59
CA ILE A 72 -4.89 -4.03 2.35
C ILE A 72 -6.22 -4.74 2.19
N ASP A 73 -7.32 -4.04 2.44
CA ASP A 73 -8.67 -4.54 2.20
C ASP A 73 -9.13 -4.16 0.78
N LEU A 74 -9.38 -5.16 -0.06
CA LEU A 74 -9.90 -4.97 -1.43
C LEU A 74 -11.26 -5.64 -1.58
N ALA A 75 -12.21 -4.92 -2.19
CA ALA A 75 -13.39 -5.54 -2.79
C ALA A 75 -13.14 -5.74 -4.29
N ILE A 76 -13.38 -6.95 -4.79
CA ILE A 76 -13.19 -7.29 -6.21
C ILE A 76 -14.55 -7.51 -6.87
N PHE A 77 -14.75 -6.88 -8.03
CA PHE A 77 -15.91 -6.99 -8.88
C PHE A 77 -15.49 -7.63 -10.20
N SER A 78 -16.31 -8.52 -10.74
CA SER A 78 -16.09 -9.05 -12.08
C SER A 78 -17.40 -8.93 -12.83
N GLU A 79 -17.47 -8.01 -13.78
CA GLU A 79 -18.51 -8.06 -14.80
C GLU A 79 -18.16 -9.19 -15.77
N GLY A 80 -18.83 -10.34 -15.65
CA GLY A 80 -18.71 -11.46 -16.58
C GLY A 80 -18.30 -12.82 -16.01
N ARG A 81 -18.05 -12.96 -14.71
CA ARG A 81 -18.00 -14.28 -14.04
C ARG A 81 -19.13 -14.40 -13.02
N SER A 82 -20.35 -14.49 -13.54
CA SER A 82 -21.45 -15.09 -12.80
C SER A 82 -21.02 -16.48 -12.32
N ARG A 83 -21.15 -16.71 -11.01
CA ARG A 83 -21.08 -18.02 -10.35
C ARG A 83 -21.89 -19.04 -11.17
N GLY A 84 -21.25 -20.14 -11.57
CA GLY A 84 -21.91 -21.28 -12.20
C GLY A 84 -21.18 -21.84 -13.42
N GLN A 85 -20.15 -22.64 -13.17
CA GLN A 85 -19.91 -23.91 -13.88
C GLN A 85 -19.67 -24.98 -12.83
#